data_AF-A0AAW1UZS5-F1
#
_entry.id   AF-A0AAW1UZS5-F1
#
_cell.length_a   1.000
_cell.length_b   1.000
_cell.length_c   1.000
_cell.angle_alpha   90.00
_cell.angle_beta   90.00
_cell.angle_gamma   90.00
#
_symmetry.space_group_name_H-M   'P 1'
#
loop_
_entity.id
_entity.type
_entity.pdbx_description
1 polymer ?
#
loop_
_entity_poly.entity_id
_entity_poly.type
_entity_poly.pdbx_seq_one_letter_code
_entity_poly.pdbx_strand_id
1 'polypeptide(L)'
;MDYLTHEGHVFGMLDRDQRTARPSVVGNYRDRQTTASSFTSTCGCECRKSSPASCNVTDPNLRTDSISHADLVRGRTSPSTVSRVRKNENRTFWVGRIPGLHRTLILGFYLTIVTLPTTLAAPSTRRPGTMTSNGVEKWMKPCGRKIDRLPGDTTNEVRATDAEMLEQIIDQTNRSYRKVNDFKDKFAKKAFKIDWEQLHSLHKSYSSYDWLPGTDKIPKTLGEHTDPNHLESLELDATLYNTYEYLQRIAVGIDQIVIDETRSGSSFFKSDFEEIETYVLSILCEIETTMVERKLEKRPDIQRHIVPDNLKNGDNTNMNVRNYIILRDYMNILEYVSESFEYLKSKL
;
A
#
# COMPACT_ATOMS: atom_id res chain seq x y z
N MET A 1 -14.85 -24.54 -43.98
CA MET A 1 -14.88 -25.98 -44.29
C MET A 1 -13.83 -26.73 -43.49
N ASP A 2 -14.15 -27.37 -42.36
CA ASP A 2 -15.31 -27.21 -41.46
C ASP A 2 -15.02 -27.86 -40.09
N TYR A 3 -15.49 -27.21 -39.02
CA TYR A 3 -15.95 -27.69 -37.70
C TYR A 3 -15.17 -28.82 -36.96
N LEU A 4 -14.62 -28.59 -35.75
CA LEU A 4 -15.31 -28.48 -34.43
C LEU A 4 -15.99 -29.81 -34.04
N THR A 5 -15.65 -30.55 -32.96
CA THR A 5 -15.94 -30.31 -31.51
C THR A 5 -15.89 -31.67 -30.76
N HIS A 6 -16.04 -31.88 -29.43
CA HIS A 6 -16.23 -31.05 -28.22
C HIS A 6 -15.77 -31.87 -26.98
N GLU A 7 -15.54 -31.19 -25.84
CA GLU A 7 -15.77 -31.64 -24.44
C GLU A 7 -15.12 -32.94 -23.88
N GLY A 8 -14.87 -33.08 -22.57
CA GLY A 8 -15.05 -32.16 -21.44
C GLY A 8 -15.38 -32.91 -20.13
N HIS A 9 -14.91 -32.41 -18.97
CA HIS A 9 -15.71 -32.05 -17.77
C HIS A 9 -14.89 -31.98 -16.47
N VAL A 10 -15.26 -31.01 -15.63
CA VAL A 10 -14.75 -30.71 -14.28
C VAL A 10 -15.57 -31.44 -13.19
N PHE A 11 -14.93 -31.86 -12.08
CA PHE A 11 -15.40 -31.87 -10.66
C PHE A 11 -14.33 -32.58 -9.79
N GLY A 12 -13.98 -32.23 -8.53
CA GLY A 12 -14.29 -31.10 -7.64
C GLY A 12 -13.74 -31.34 -6.20
N MET A 13 -13.87 -30.35 -5.29
CA MET A 13 -13.62 -30.40 -3.81
C MET A 13 -12.17 -30.59 -3.31
N LEU A 14 -11.58 -29.67 -2.51
CA LEU A 14 -11.79 -29.38 -1.07
C LEU A 14 -11.42 -30.58 -0.17
N ASP A 15 -10.44 -30.49 0.74
CA ASP A 15 -10.54 -29.72 2.00
C ASP A 15 -9.16 -29.47 2.70
N ARG A 16 -9.15 -28.55 3.69
CA ARG A 16 -8.19 -28.38 4.81
C ARG A 16 -6.66 -28.40 4.58
N ASP A 17 -6.02 -27.30 4.97
CA ASP A 17 -5.52 -27.23 6.36
C ASP A 17 -5.51 -25.80 6.95
N GLN A 18 -5.95 -25.66 8.21
CA GLN A 18 -5.96 -24.40 8.98
C GLN A 18 -5.49 -24.68 10.41
N ARG A 19 -4.33 -24.13 10.81
CA ARG A 19 -3.77 -23.95 12.18
C ARG A 19 -2.29 -23.57 12.04
N THR A 20 -1.65 -22.70 12.82
CA THR A 20 -2.07 -21.77 13.89
C THR A 20 -1.02 -20.65 13.97
N ALA A 21 -1.44 -19.38 14.08
CA ALA A 21 -0.56 -18.31 14.57
C ALA A 21 -1.35 -17.38 15.50
N ARG A 22 -1.03 -17.40 16.80
CA ARG A 22 -1.58 -16.45 17.79
C ARG A 22 -0.73 -15.19 17.80
N PRO A 23 -1.31 -13.98 17.83
CA PRO A 23 -0.55 -12.77 18.14
C PRO A 23 -0.19 -12.75 19.64
N SER A 24 1.09 -12.52 19.94
CA SER A 24 1.57 -12.31 21.30
C SER A 24 1.18 -10.92 21.79
N VAL A 25 0.19 -10.84 22.69
CA VAL A 25 -0.15 -9.59 23.39
C VAL A 25 0.91 -9.33 24.45
N VAL A 26 1.82 -8.39 24.20
CA VAL A 26 2.67 -7.80 25.25
C VAL A 26 1.84 -6.76 25.99
N GLY A 27 1.35 -7.13 27.18
CA GLY A 27 0.66 -6.20 28.05
C GLY A 27 1.65 -5.24 28.70
N ASN A 28 1.43 -3.93 28.56
CA ASN A 28 2.10 -2.94 29.37
C ASN A 28 1.28 -2.60 30.63
N TYR A 29 2.01 -2.44 31.72
CA TYR A 29 1.51 -2.38 33.08
C TYR A 29 0.65 -1.13 33.32
N ARG A 30 -0.44 -1.29 34.07
CA ARG A 30 -1.04 -0.16 34.80
C ARG A 30 -0.14 0.13 35.99
N ASP A 31 0.35 1.35 36.11
CA ASP A 31 0.67 1.91 37.42
C ASP A 31 -0.33 2.99 37.82
N ARG A 32 -0.63 3.01 39.12
CA ARG A 32 -1.80 3.66 39.69
C ARG A 32 -1.35 4.56 40.82
N GLN A 33 -1.05 5.82 40.54
CA GLN A 33 -0.82 6.81 41.60
C GLN A 33 -2.09 7.60 41.91
N THR A 34 -2.63 7.27 43.07
CA THR A 34 -3.67 7.99 43.77
C THR A 34 -3.07 9.24 44.40
N THR A 35 -3.57 10.42 44.06
CA THR A 35 -3.52 11.60 44.94
C THR A 35 -4.92 12.20 45.03
N ALA A 36 -5.27 12.68 46.21
CA ALA A 36 -6.63 13.10 46.56
C ALA A 36 -6.66 14.60 46.89
N SER A 37 -7.88 15.12 47.05
CA SER A 37 -8.25 16.51 47.37
C SER A 37 -8.11 17.50 46.19
N SER A 38 -8.86 18.61 46.13
CA SER A 38 -9.77 19.18 47.15
C SER A 38 -11.08 19.68 46.52
N PHE A 39 -12.17 19.67 47.31
CA PHE A 39 -13.37 20.47 47.06
C PHE A 39 -13.08 21.96 47.22
N THR A 40 -13.57 22.79 46.29
CA THR A 40 -14.08 24.14 46.61
C THR A 40 -15.26 24.47 45.72
N SER A 41 -16.45 24.54 46.31
CA SER A 41 -17.60 25.21 45.71
C SER A 41 -17.47 26.71 45.88
N THR A 42 -17.95 27.50 44.93
CA THR A 42 -18.46 28.85 45.26
C THR A 42 -19.66 29.17 44.39
N CYS A 43 -20.80 29.41 45.04
CA CYS A 43 -22.02 29.87 44.37
C CYS A 43 -21.86 31.33 43.92
N GLY A 44 -22.51 31.68 42.81
CA GLY A 44 -22.75 33.04 42.39
C GLY A 44 -24.19 33.18 41.90
N CYS A 45 -25.13 33.28 42.83
CA CYS A 45 -26.52 33.63 42.52
C CYS A 45 -26.70 35.14 42.76
N GLU A 46 -27.22 35.87 41.77
CA GLU A 46 -27.86 37.16 42.05
C GLU A 46 -29.14 37.33 41.23
N CYS A 47 -30.16 37.87 41.88
CA CYS A 47 -31.55 37.81 41.41
C CYS A 47 -32.17 39.21 41.27
N ARG A 48 -32.99 39.44 40.24
CA ARG A 48 -34.22 40.27 40.28
C ARG A 48 -35.06 39.95 39.03
N LYS A 49 -36.30 39.44 39.17
CA LYS A 49 -37.58 40.18 39.33
C LYS A 49 -37.88 41.08 38.10
N SER A 50 -39.04 41.02 37.44
CA SER A 50 -40.39 40.68 37.94
C SER A 50 -41.39 40.14 36.89
N SER A 51 -42.33 39.31 37.36
CA SER A 51 -43.60 38.87 36.73
C SER A 51 -44.69 40.00 36.82
N PRO A 52 -46.03 39.85 36.56
CA PRO A 52 -46.83 38.67 36.16
C PRO A 52 -48.02 38.87 35.17
N ALA A 53 -48.58 37.75 34.65
CA ALA A 53 -50.02 37.41 34.58
C ALA A 53 -50.21 36.04 33.86
N SER A 54 -50.73 34.97 34.50
CA SER A 54 -52.17 34.61 34.66
C SER A 54 -52.86 34.20 33.34
N CYS A 55 -53.66 33.14 33.19
CA CYS A 55 -54.21 32.04 34.02
C CYS A 55 -55.00 31.08 33.05
N ASN A 56 -55.47 29.85 33.30
CA ASN A 56 -55.26 28.74 34.27
C ASN A 56 -56.08 27.50 33.74
N VAL A 57 -56.16 26.40 34.52
CA VAL A 57 -57.14 25.25 34.42
C VAL A 57 -57.01 24.32 33.18
N THR A 58 -57.18 22.98 33.22
CA THR A 58 -57.75 22.05 34.24
C THR A 58 -57.06 20.65 34.22
N ASP A 59 -56.99 20.01 35.40
CA ASP A 59 -56.66 18.60 35.71
C ASP A 59 -57.90 17.68 35.40
N PRO A 60 -58.05 16.39 35.80
CA PRO A 60 -57.11 15.39 36.34
C PRO A 60 -57.25 13.93 35.79
N ASN A 61 -56.41 13.03 36.35
CA ASN A 61 -56.62 11.58 36.56
C ASN A 61 -56.63 10.59 35.37
N LEU A 62 -55.63 9.68 35.37
CA LEU A 62 -55.89 8.26 35.69
C LEU A 62 -54.63 7.49 36.12
N ARG A 63 -54.75 6.77 37.24
CA ARG A 63 -53.89 5.67 37.69
C ARG A 63 -54.11 4.42 36.78
N THR A 64 -53.42 3.28 36.83
CA THR A 64 -52.58 2.64 37.88
C THR A 64 -51.72 1.51 37.27
N ASP A 65 -50.93 0.84 38.12
CA ASP A 65 -50.53 -0.59 38.09
C ASP A 65 -49.31 -1.07 37.29
N SER A 66 -48.22 -1.16 38.05
CA SER A 66 -47.22 -2.22 37.95
C SER A 66 -47.81 -3.61 38.20
N ILE A 67 -47.41 -4.61 37.41
CA ILE A 67 -47.59 -6.03 37.76
C ILE A 67 -46.23 -6.74 37.68
N SER A 68 -45.89 -7.42 38.78
CA SER A 68 -44.76 -8.34 38.90
C SER A 68 -45.29 -9.74 39.15
N HIS A 69 -44.76 -10.74 38.45
CA HIS A 69 -44.96 -12.15 38.80
C HIS A 69 -43.68 -12.95 38.59
N ALA A 70 -43.09 -13.37 39.71
CA ALA A 70 -42.44 -14.68 39.79
C ALA A 70 -43.49 -15.67 40.35
N ASP A 71 -43.59 -16.89 39.81
CA ASP A 71 -42.93 -18.07 40.40
C ASP A 71 -43.34 -19.41 39.74
N LEU A 72 -42.47 -20.44 39.86
CA LEU A 72 -42.73 -21.91 39.87
C LEU A 72 -43.47 -22.55 38.64
N VAL A 73 -42.96 -23.59 37.93
CA VAL A 73 -42.53 -24.94 38.39
C VAL A 73 -41.70 -25.69 37.32
N ARG A 74 -40.80 -26.56 37.81
CA ARG A 74 -39.97 -27.60 37.15
C ARG A 74 -40.57 -28.41 35.96
N GLY A 75 -39.69 -28.77 35.02
CA GLY A 75 -39.78 -29.97 34.17
C GLY A 75 -38.40 -30.37 33.61
N ARG A 76 -37.97 -31.63 33.79
CA ARG A 76 -36.64 -32.14 33.37
C ARG A 76 -36.71 -32.87 32.03
N THR A 77 -35.61 -32.86 31.25
CA THR A 77 -34.82 -34.08 30.88
C THR A 77 -33.66 -33.75 29.93
N SER A 78 -32.43 -34.17 30.27
CA SER A 78 -31.49 -34.91 29.39
C SER A 78 -30.11 -35.12 30.04
N PRO A 79 -29.30 -36.12 29.61
CA PRO A 79 -28.50 -36.89 30.57
C PRO A 79 -26.99 -36.63 30.59
N SER A 80 -26.38 -37.27 31.59
CA SER A 80 -24.95 -37.35 31.91
C SER A 80 -24.07 -38.05 30.88
N THR A 81 -22.81 -37.60 30.78
CA THR A 81 -21.66 -38.51 30.61
C THR A 81 -20.43 -37.97 31.36
N VAL A 82 -19.97 -38.72 32.36
CA VAL A 82 -18.71 -38.46 33.10
C VAL A 82 -17.63 -39.39 32.54
N SER A 83 -16.55 -38.84 32.00
CA SER A 83 -15.40 -39.63 31.53
C SER A 83 -14.33 -39.70 32.61
N ARG A 84 -14.05 -40.91 33.12
CA ARG A 84 -13.03 -41.14 34.15
C ARG A 84 -11.61 -41.13 33.55
N VAL A 85 -10.68 -40.53 34.30
CA VAL A 85 -9.24 -40.68 34.11
C VAL A 85 -8.83 -42.15 34.26
N ARG A 86 -7.97 -42.64 33.36
CA ARG A 86 -7.27 -43.92 33.50
C ARG A 86 -5.77 -43.69 33.35
N LYS A 87 -5.03 -43.82 34.46
CA LYS A 87 -3.59 -44.12 34.41
C LYS A 87 -3.43 -45.56 33.89
N ASN A 88 -2.40 -45.82 33.09
CA ASN A 88 -1.73 -47.11 33.14
C ASN A 88 -0.25 -46.97 32.80
N GLU A 89 0.55 -47.90 33.30
CA GLU A 89 2.01 -47.85 33.33
C GLU A 89 2.70 -48.55 32.14
N ASN A 90 3.98 -48.22 31.97
CA ASN A 90 5.09 -49.08 31.54
C ASN A 90 4.93 -49.97 30.30
N ARG A 91 5.72 -49.67 29.26
CA ARG A 91 6.68 -50.66 28.74
C ARG A 91 7.91 -50.03 28.10
N THR A 92 9.00 -50.79 28.13
CA THR A 92 10.39 -50.39 27.89
C THR A 92 10.91 -50.83 26.52
N PHE A 93 12.14 -50.41 26.21
CA PHE A 93 13.04 -50.96 25.17
C PHE A 93 12.67 -50.68 23.70
N TRP A 94 13.52 -49.91 23.01
CA TRP A 94 14.64 -50.47 22.23
C TRP A 94 15.73 -49.40 22.01
N VAL A 95 16.99 -49.76 22.31
CA VAL A 95 18.17 -48.94 21.99
C VAL A 95 18.84 -49.55 20.76
N GLY A 96 18.92 -48.79 19.66
CA GLY A 96 19.66 -49.15 18.45
C GLY A 96 20.77 -48.14 18.19
N ARG A 97 22.03 -48.51 18.41
CA ARG A 97 23.20 -47.68 18.05
C ARG A 97 23.35 -47.59 16.53
N ILE A 98 23.58 -46.40 16.00
CA ILE A 98 24.23 -46.19 14.69
C ILE A 98 25.46 -45.30 14.91
N PRO A 99 26.68 -45.86 15.01
CA PRO A 99 27.91 -45.08 15.05
C PRO A 99 28.38 -44.78 13.62
N GLY A 100 28.63 -43.51 13.26
CA GLY A 100 29.36 -43.20 12.03
C GLY A 100 29.15 -41.83 11.35
N LEU A 101 28.12 -41.07 11.70
CA LEU A 101 27.71 -39.89 10.89
C LEU A 101 28.36 -38.54 11.28
N HIS A 102 29.21 -38.50 12.30
CA HIS A 102 29.74 -37.23 12.84
C HIS A 102 31.02 -36.70 12.18
N ARG A 103 31.69 -37.49 11.33
CA ARG A 103 32.97 -37.10 10.68
C ARG A 103 32.83 -36.65 9.21
N THR A 104 31.73 -36.98 8.53
CA THR A 104 31.47 -36.55 7.14
C THR A 104 30.86 -35.17 7.03
N LEU A 105 30.13 -34.68 8.05
CA LEU A 105 29.50 -33.36 8.02
C LEU A 105 30.50 -32.19 8.22
N ILE A 106 31.67 -32.44 8.81
CA ILE A 106 32.64 -31.37 9.10
C ILE A 106 33.45 -30.98 7.84
N LEU A 107 33.83 -31.92 6.96
CA LEU A 107 34.53 -31.58 5.71
C LEU A 107 33.65 -30.85 4.68
N GLY A 108 32.34 -31.14 4.66
CA GLY A 108 31.40 -30.44 3.76
C GLY A 108 31.28 -28.95 4.07
N PHE A 109 31.42 -28.56 5.35
CA PHE A 109 31.25 -27.17 5.78
C PHE A 109 32.46 -26.27 5.45
N TYR A 110 33.67 -26.83 5.38
CA TYR A 110 34.89 -26.08 5.02
C TYR A 110 35.05 -25.90 3.50
N LEU A 111 34.47 -26.78 2.68
CA LEU A 111 34.54 -26.68 1.21
C LEU A 111 33.54 -25.69 0.60
N THR A 112 32.55 -25.22 1.36
CA THR A 112 31.58 -24.20 0.91
C THR A 112 31.97 -22.76 1.23
N ILE A 113 33.05 -22.53 1.98
CA ILE A 113 33.48 -21.17 2.40
C ILE A 113 34.41 -20.50 1.37
N VAL A 114 34.97 -21.26 0.42
CA VAL A 114 36.00 -20.78 -0.53
C VAL A 114 35.42 -20.37 -1.89
N THR A 115 34.11 -20.53 -2.13
CA THR A 115 33.44 -20.13 -3.38
C THR A 115 32.27 -19.18 -3.12
N LEU A 116 32.56 -18.00 -2.57
CA LEU A 116 31.66 -16.86 -2.64
C LEU A 116 31.95 -16.08 -3.93
N PRO A 117 31.03 -16.02 -4.92
CA PRO A 117 31.15 -15.03 -5.98
C PRO A 117 31.05 -13.63 -5.37
N THR A 118 31.77 -12.67 -5.94
CA THR A 118 31.64 -11.25 -5.63
C THR A 118 30.19 -10.82 -5.79
N THR A 119 29.52 -10.53 -4.67
CA THR A 119 28.13 -10.09 -4.69
C THR A 119 28.06 -8.69 -5.30
N LEU A 120 27.55 -8.61 -6.53
CA LEU A 120 26.91 -7.40 -7.04
C LEU A 120 25.92 -6.88 -5.98
N ALA A 121 25.84 -5.56 -5.83
CA ALA A 121 25.09 -4.94 -4.75
C ALA A 121 23.62 -5.42 -4.74
N ALA A 122 23.16 -5.92 -3.59
CA ALA A 122 21.79 -6.40 -3.46
C ALA A 122 20.80 -5.24 -3.69
N PRO A 123 19.72 -5.44 -4.47
CA PRO A 123 18.75 -4.39 -4.76
C PRO A 123 18.12 -3.89 -3.46
N SER A 124 18.38 -2.62 -3.14
CA SER A 124 18.03 -2.01 -1.87
C SER A 124 16.54 -1.69 -1.83
N THR A 125 15.70 -2.62 -1.36
CA THR A 125 14.30 -2.32 -1.01
C THR A 125 14.24 -1.44 0.25
N ARG A 126 14.65 -0.18 0.11
CA ARG A 126 14.43 0.88 1.09
C ARG A 126 12.97 1.27 1.00
N ARG A 127 12.22 1.04 2.09
CA ARG A 127 10.98 1.79 2.31
C ARG A 127 11.34 3.27 2.39
N PRO A 128 10.80 4.15 1.52
CA PRO A 128 10.82 5.58 1.75
C PRO A 128 10.19 5.85 3.11
N GLY A 129 10.84 6.67 3.94
CA GLY A 129 10.35 6.97 5.27
C GLY A 129 9.02 7.72 5.20
N THR A 130 7.98 7.19 5.84
CA THR A 130 6.70 7.90 5.98
C THR A 130 6.94 9.19 6.78
N MET A 131 6.47 10.33 6.25
CA MET A 131 6.60 11.70 6.78
C MET A 131 7.96 12.40 6.60
N THR A 132 8.03 13.32 5.64
CA THR A 132 9.00 14.42 5.59
C THR A 132 8.61 15.50 6.62
N SER A 133 9.35 15.63 7.72
CA SER A 133 8.93 16.40 8.91
C SER A 133 8.86 17.93 8.78
N ASN A 134 9.07 18.51 7.60
CA ASN A 134 9.32 19.95 7.41
C ASN A 134 8.42 20.61 6.33
N GLY A 135 7.24 20.04 6.04
CA GLY A 135 6.28 20.62 5.07
C GLY A 135 6.70 20.54 3.59
N VAL A 136 7.76 19.80 3.29
CA VAL A 136 8.21 19.51 1.91
C VAL A 136 7.48 18.27 1.39
N GLU A 137 6.93 18.36 0.18
CA GLU A 137 6.09 17.30 -0.40
C GLU A 137 6.92 16.07 -0.78
N LYS A 138 6.37 14.86 -0.59
CA LYS A 138 7.16 13.60 -0.55
C LYS A 138 7.96 13.36 -1.85
N TRP A 139 7.33 13.61 -3.00
CA TRP A 139 7.90 13.42 -4.34
C TRP A 139 8.99 14.43 -4.71
N MET A 140 9.14 15.52 -3.95
CA MET A 140 10.24 16.48 -4.14
C MET A 140 11.56 15.97 -3.56
N LYS A 141 11.47 15.04 -2.59
CA LYS A 141 12.63 14.40 -1.92
C LYS A 141 12.39 12.89 -1.76
N PRO A 142 12.21 12.15 -2.87
CA PRO A 142 11.81 10.74 -2.87
C PRO A 142 12.76 9.84 -2.07
N CYS A 143 14.06 10.14 -2.08
CA CYS A 143 15.06 9.39 -1.32
C CYS A 143 15.09 9.68 0.20
N GLY A 144 14.30 10.65 0.70
CA GLY A 144 14.21 10.99 2.13
C GLY A 144 15.50 11.54 2.78
N ARG A 145 16.53 11.83 1.99
CA ARG A 145 17.82 12.38 2.44
C ARG A 145 18.15 13.66 1.69
N LYS A 146 18.97 14.52 2.30
CA LYS A 146 19.81 15.41 1.49
C LYS A 146 20.88 14.54 0.83
N ILE A 147 21.03 14.64 -0.49
CA ILE A 147 22.21 14.10 -1.17
C ILE A 147 23.33 15.16 -1.05
N ASP A 148 23.70 15.46 0.19
CA ASP A 148 24.86 16.29 0.51
C ASP A 148 26.10 15.44 0.21
N ARG A 149 26.61 15.51 -1.04
CA ARG A 149 27.95 15.00 -1.37
C ARG A 149 28.95 15.76 -0.51
N LEU A 150 29.45 15.11 0.55
CA LEU A 150 30.51 15.64 1.39
C LEU A 150 31.77 15.86 0.53
N PRO A 151 32.28 17.09 0.38
CA PRO A 151 33.47 17.34 -0.40
C PRO A 151 34.70 16.86 0.39
N GLY A 152 35.12 15.61 0.19
CA GLY A 152 36.39 15.12 0.75
C GLY A 152 36.51 13.62 1.06
N ASP A 153 35.50 12.78 0.80
CA ASP A 153 35.70 11.33 0.95
C ASP A 153 36.52 10.80 -0.25
N THR A 154 37.79 10.46 0.02
CA THR A 154 38.74 9.90 -0.96
C THR A 154 38.79 8.38 -0.90
N THR A 155 37.66 7.75 -0.63
CA THR A 155 37.45 6.37 -1.04
C THR A 155 37.29 6.31 -2.57
N ASN A 156 37.79 5.24 -3.19
CA ASN A 156 37.49 4.95 -4.58
C ASN A 156 36.02 4.47 -4.66
N GLU A 157 35.08 5.41 -4.60
CA GLU A 157 33.67 5.12 -4.86
C GLU A 157 33.56 4.52 -6.27
N VAL A 158 33.28 3.22 -6.32
CA VAL A 158 32.97 2.52 -7.57
C VAL A 158 31.62 3.04 -8.03
N ARG A 159 31.68 4.11 -8.82
CA ARG A 159 30.54 4.73 -9.47
C ARG A 159 29.83 3.69 -10.33
N ALA A 160 28.53 3.50 -10.07
CA ALA A 160 27.70 2.62 -10.87
C ALA A 160 27.76 3.00 -12.35
N THR A 161 27.85 2.00 -13.21
CA THR A 161 27.75 2.19 -14.65
C THR A 161 26.35 2.62 -15.04
N ASP A 162 26.19 3.29 -16.18
CA ASP A 162 24.86 3.65 -16.69
C ASP A 162 23.97 2.41 -16.83
N ALA A 163 24.51 1.27 -17.27
CA ALA A 163 23.75 0.03 -17.41
C ALA A 163 23.23 -0.53 -16.06
N GLU A 164 24.00 -0.39 -14.97
CA GLU A 164 23.56 -0.78 -13.62
C GLU A 164 22.50 0.18 -13.06
N MET A 165 22.66 1.48 -13.30
CA MET A 165 21.66 2.49 -12.88
C MET A 165 20.33 2.32 -13.64
N LEU A 166 20.40 2.05 -14.94
CA LEU A 166 19.21 1.75 -15.74
C LEU A 166 18.54 0.45 -15.31
N GLU A 167 19.30 -0.59 -14.98
CA GLU A 167 18.74 -1.82 -14.43
C GLU A 167 17.96 -1.55 -13.14
N GLN A 168 18.48 -0.73 -12.22
CA GLN A 168 17.77 -0.38 -10.99
C GLN A 168 16.43 0.33 -11.25
N ILE A 169 16.38 1.24 -12.22
CA ILE A 169 15.14 1.92 -12.65
C ILE A 169 14.14 0.90 -13.22
N ILE A 170 14.58 0.02 -14.13
CA ILE A 170 13.76 -1.04 -14.74
C ILE A 170 13.22 -1.99 -13.66
N ASP A 171 14.06 -2.40 -12.71
CA ASP A 171 13.74 -3.37 -11.67
C ASP A 171 12.68 -2.83 -10.67
N GLN A 172 12.78 -1.55 -10.28
CA GLN A 172 11.74 -0.89 -9.47
C GLN A 172 10.45 -0.64 -10.25
N THR A 173 10.56 -0.26 -11.53
CA THR A 173 9.41 -0.08 -12.44
C THR A 173 8.61 -1.38 -12.56
N ASN A 174 9.29 -2.51 -12.79
CA ASN A 174 8.67 -3.83 -12.88
C ASN A 174 8.12 -4.36 -11.54
N ARG A 175 8.67 -3.95 -10.39
CA ARG A 175 8.07 -4.22 -9.07
C ARG A 175 6.76 -3.45 -8.90
N SER A 176 6.75 -2.17 -9.28
CA SER A 176 5.56 -1.33 -9.21
C SER A 176 4.47 -1.78 -10.17
N TYR A 177 4.82 -2.13 -11.42
CA TYR A 177 3.87 -2.61 -12.42
C TYR A 177 3.11 -3.85 -11.93
N ARG A 178 3.82 -4.83 -11.36
CA ARG A 178 3.19 -5.99 -10.71
C ARG A 178 2.22 -5.56 -9.61
N LYS A 179 2.63 -4.65 -8.71
CA LYS A 179 1.77 -4.20 -7.61
C LYS A 179 0.49 -3.52 -8.10
N VAL A 180 0.59 -2.61 -9.07
CA VAL A 180 -0.59 -1.90 -9.58
C VAL A 180 -1.48 -2.84 -10.42
N ASN A 181 -0.88 -3.77 -11.16
CA ASN A 181 -1.62 -4.78 -11.91
C ASN A 181 -2.40 -5.74 -11.00
N ASP A 182 -1.85 -6.14 -9.85
CA ASP A 182 -2.57 -6.94 -8.85
C ASP A 182 -3.72 -6.14 -8.18
N PHE A 183 -3.59 -4.81 -8.09
CA PHE A 183 -4.58 -3.93 -7.47
C PHE A 183 -5.75 -3.56 -8.41
N LYS A 184 -5.51 -3.46 -9.72
CA LYS A 184 -6.45 -2.87 -10.70
C LYS A 184 -7.85 -3.52 -10.67
N ASP A 185 -7.92 -4.84 -10.53
CA ASP A 185 -9.18 -5.57 -10.46
C ASP A 185 -9.95 -5.35 -9.14
N LYS A 186 -9.22 -5.27 -8.01
CA LYS A 186 -9.80 -4.89 -6.71
C LYS A 186 -10.43 -3.50 -6.79
N PHE A 187 -9.73 -2.56 -7.41
CA PHE A 187 -10.21 -1.21 -7.63
C PHE A 187 -11.47 -1.19 -8.50
N ALA A 188 -11.44 -1.77 -9.70
CA ALA A 188 -12.58 -1.82 -10.62
C ALA A 188 -13.83 -2.45 -9.97
N LYS A 189 -13.69 -3.63 -9.36
CA LYS A 189 -14.78 -4.34 -8.69
C LYS A 189 -15.39 -3.56 -7.54
N LYS A 190 -14.56 -2.88 -6.75
CA LYS A 190 -15.02 -2.19 -5.54
C LYS A 190 -15.63 -0.82 -5.88
N ALA A 191 -15.01 -0.04 -6.78
CA ALA A 191 -15.43 1.31 -7.15
C ALA A 191 -16.56 1.33 -8.19
N PHE A 192 -16.50 0.47 -9.21
CA PHE A 192 -17.40 0.49 -10.38
C PHE A 192 -18.32 -0.74 -10.54
N LYS A 193 -18.12 -1.79 -9.73
CA LYS A 193 -18.88 -3.06 -9.77
C LYS A 193 -18.72 -3.88 -11.06
N ILE A 194 -17.62 -3.67 -11.77
CA ILE A 194 -17.25 -4.35 -13.02
C ILE A 194 -15.78 -4.78 -12.96
N ASP A 195 -15.37 -5.72 -13.83
CA ASP A 195 -13.97 -6.13 -13.98
C ASP A 195 -13.12 -5.04 -14.66
N TRP A 196 -11.79 -5.10 -14.49
CA TRP A 196 -10.89 -4.09 -15.06
C TRP A 196 -11.02 -3.97 -16.58
N GLU A 197 -11.11 -5.08 -17.31
CA GLU A 197 -11.22 -5.08 -18.77
C GLU A 197 -12.48 -4.36 -19.27
N GLN A 198 -13.60 -4.51 -18.56
CA GLN A 198 -14.84 -3.79 -18.89
C GLN A 198 -14.71 -2.30 -18.54
N LEU A 199 -14.14 -1.96 -17.37
CA LEU A 199 -13.89 -0.57 -16.97
C LEU A 199 -12.98 0.14 -17.99
N HIS A 200 -11.90 -0.51 -18.39
CA HIS A 200 -10.94 -0.01 -19.35
C HIS A 200 -11.55 0.11 -20.75
N SER A 201 -12.28 -0.90 -21.25
CA SER A 201 -12.97 -0.81 -22.54
C SER A 201 -13.96 0.37 -22.61
N LEU A 202 -14.67 0.66 -21.50
CA LEU A 202 -15.63 1.76 -21.42
C LEU A 202 -14.97 3.16 -21.33
N HIS A 203 -13.78 3.28 -20.72
CA HIS A 203 -13.17 4.57 -20.37
C HIS A 203 -11.77 4.80 -20.98
N LYS A 204 -11.25 3.89 -21.82
CA LYS A 204 -9.94 4.07 -22.48
C LYS A 204 -9.89 5.29 -23.40
N SER A 205 -11.02 5.71 -23.95
CA SER A 205 -11.16 6.92 -24.77
C SER A 205 -11.19 8.22 -23.97
N TYR A 206 -11.24 8.17 -22.64
CA TYR A 206 -11.18 9.39 -21.83
C TYR A 206 -9.77 9.98 -21.93
N SER A 207 -9.66 11.25 -22.34
CA SER A 207 -8.38 11.96 -22.34
C SER A 207 -7.73 11.91 -20.96
N SER A 208 -6.41 11.78 -20.92
CA SER A 208 -5.62 12.14 -19.74
C SER A 208 -5.91 13.59 -19.36
N TYR A 209 -5.78 13.91 -18.06
CA TYR A 209 -5.89 15.30 -17.62
C TYR A 209 -4.70 16.12 -18.12
N ASP A 210 -4.92 17.39 -18.46
CA ASP A 210 -3.88 18.31 -19.00
C ASP A 210 -2.63 18.47 -18.11
N TRP A 211 -2.75 18.15 -16.81
CA TRP A 211 -1.64 18.17 -15.84
C TRP A 211 -0.87 16.85 -15.73
N LEU A 212 -1.39 15.76 -16.30
CA LEU A 212 -0.73 14.47 -16.46
C LEU A 212 0.05 14.42 -17.79
N PRO A 213 1.01 13.49 -17.95
CA PRO A 213 1.67 13.26 -19.24
C PRO A 213 0.66 12.74 -20.27
N GLY A 214 0.36 13.56 -21.29
CA GLY A 214 -0.52 13.18 -22.40
C GLY A 214 0.20 12.36 -23.47
N THR A 215 -0.54 12.04 -24.54
CA THR A 215 -0.01 11.29 -25.70
C THR A 215 1.04 12.06 -26.51
N ASP A 216 1.17 13.37 -26.29
CA ASP A 216 2.24 14.22 -26.82
C ASP A 216 3.57 14.08 -26.06
N LYS A 217 3.55 13.40 -24.90
CA LYS A 217 4.71 13.10 -24.05
C LYS A 217 5.01 11.60 -24.02
N ILE A 218 3.97 10.78 -24.06
CA ILE A 218 4.04 9.32 -24.05
C ILE A 218 3.20 8.80 -25.22
N PRO A 219 3.78 8.58 -26.41
CA PRO A 219 3.05 8.31 -27.64
C PRO A 219 2.56 6.85 -27.75
N LYS A 220 1.89 6.36 -26.72
CA LYS A 220 1.24 5.03 -26.63
C LYS A 220 0.06 5.08 -25.66
N THR A 221 -0.87 4.14 -25.79
CA THR A 221 -1.85 3.86 -24.73
C THR A 221 -1.47 2.62 -23.92
N LEU A 222 -2.24 2.35 -22.85
CA LEU A 222 -1.99 1.24 -21.93
C LEU A 222 -2.14 -0.11 -22.64
N GLY A 223 -1.12 -0.97 -22.53
CA GLY A 223 -1.10 -2.30 -23.17
C GLY A 223 -0.68 -2.31 -24.65
N GLU A 224 -0.39 -1.15 -25.24
CA GLU A 224 0.32 -1.04 -26.53
C GLU A 224 1.83 -1.00 -26.28
N HIS A 225 2.65 -1.26 -27.32
CA HIS A 225 4.10 -1.04 -27.26
C HIS A 225 4.44 0.41 -27.68
N THR A 226 5.51 0.97 -27.13
CA THR A 226 6.09 2.24 -27.60
C THR A 226 6.56 2.12 -29.05
N ASP A 227 6.27 3.13 -29.88
CA ASP A 227 6.70 3.15 -31.28
C ASP A 227 8.25 3.06 -31.41
N PRO A 228 8.79 2.16 -32.25
CA PRO A 228 10.23 2.00 -32.40
C PRO A 228 10.99 3.27 -32.85
N ASN A 229 10.39 4.13 -33.68
CA ASN A 229 11.03 5.37 -34.12
C ASN A 229 11.08 6.38 -32.96
N HIS A 230 10.07 6.38 -32.09
CA HIS A 230 10.12 7.15 -30.84
C HIS A 230 11.22 6.64 -29.91
N LEU A 231 11.33 5.32 -29.71
CA LEU A 231 12.43 4.72 -28.93
C LEU A 231 13.80 5.09 -29.52
N GLU A 232 13.97 5.03 -30.83
CA GLU A 232 15.20 5.45 -31.53
C GLU A 232 15.55 6.92 -31.33
N SER A 233 14.57 7.79 -31.05
CA SER A 233 14.78 9.21 -30.77
C SER A 233 15.16 9.54 -29.31
N LEU A 234 15.15 8.55 -28.41
CA LEU A 234 15.41 8.77 -26.98
C LEU A 234 16.88 9.04 -26.68
N GLU A 235 17.14 10.18 -26.04
CA GLU A 235 18.42 10.47 -25.37
C GLU A 235 18.30 10.15 -23.88
N LEU A 236 19.34 9.54 -23.29
CA LEU A 236 19.34 9.09 -21.90
C LEU A 236 19.01 10.22 -20.90
N ASP A 237 19.72 11.34 -20.98
CA ASP A 237 19.55 12.46 -20.03
C ASP A 237 18.17 13.10 -20.15
N ALA A 238 17.69 13.31 -21.38
CA ALA A 238 16.35 13.81 -21.65
C ALA A 238 15.27 12.84 -21.11
N THR A 239 15.48 11.52 -21.26
CA THR A 239 14.55 10.48 -20.79
C THR A 239 14.51 10.41 -19.27
N LEU A 240 15.65 10.55 -18.58
CA LEU A 240 15.71 10.67 -17.11
C LEU A 240 14.91 11.89 -16.62
N TYR A 241 15.17 13.07 -17.18
CA TYR A 241 14.45 14.30 -16.81
C TYR A 241 12.94 14.19 -17.04
N ASN A 242 12.54 13.73 -18.22
CA ASN A 242 11.14 13.65 -18.63
C ASN A 242 10.39 12.61 -17.77
N THR A 243 10.97 11.42 -17.57
CA THR A 243 10.39 10.39 -16.70
C THR A 243 10.25 10.85 -15.26
N TYR A 244 11.25 11.55 -14.72
CA TYR A 244 11.18 12.11 -13.37
C TYR A 244 9.98 13.05 -13.23
N GLU A 245 9.80 13.97 -14.17
CA GLU A 245 8.65 14.89 -14.19
C GLU A 245 7.31 14.15 -14.30
N TYR A 246 7.23 13.13 -15.15
CA TYR A 246 6.02 12.32 -15.37
C TYR A 246 5.61 11.57 -14.10
N LEU A 247 6.57 10.93 -13.42
CA LEU A 247 6.32 10.22 -12.17
C LEU A 247 6.04 11.18 -11.00
N GLN A 248 6.62 12.39 -10.98
CA GLN A 248 6.25 13.40 -9.99
C GLN A 248 4.79 13.85 -10.14
N ARG A 249 4.32 14.09 -11.38
CA ARG A 249 2.91 14.42 -11.65
C ARG A 249 1.98 13.31 -11.16
N ILE A 250 2.32 12.04 -11.43
CA ILE A 250 1.58 10.88 -10.93
C ILE A 250 1.60 10.79 -9.39
N ALA A 251 2.75 11.02 -8.75
CA ALA A 251 2.87 11.01 -7.29
C ALA A 251 1.93 12.05 -6.63
N VAL A 252 1.84 13.26 -7.21
CA VAL A 252 0.89 14.29 -6.76
C VAL A 252 -0.54 13.79 -6.88
N GLY A 253 -0.87 13.16 -8.01
CA GLY A 253 -2.18 12.54 -8.25
C GLY A 253 -2.53 11.51 -7.18
N ILE A 254 -1.63 10.58 -6.90
CA ILE A 254 -1.86 9.50 -5.92
C ILE A 254 -1.94 10.02 -4.48
N ASP A 255 -1.10 10.98 -4.08
CA ASP A 255 -1.18 11.58 -2.74
C ASP A 255 -2.52 12.32 -2.54
N GLN A 256 -3.08 12.94 -3.59
CA GLN A 256 -4.44 13.48 -3.54
C GLN A 256 -5.50 12.38 -3.32
N ILE A 257 -5.33 11.17 -3.89
CA ILE A 257 -6.20 10.02 -3.62
C ILE A 257 -6.11 9.60 -2.14
N VAL A 258 -4.90 9.51 -1.60
CA VAL A 258 -4.65 9.15 -0.18
C VAL A 258 -5.26 10.18 0.78
N ILE A 259 -5.16 11.47 0.45
CA ILE A 259 -5.81 12.56 1.19
C ILE A 259 -7.34 12.40 1.15
N ASP A 260 -7.91 12.09 -0.01
CA ASP A 260 -9.35 11.95 -0.18
C ASP A 260 -9.94 10.72 0.53
N GLU A 261 -9.27 9.56 0.50
CA GLU A 261 -9.64 8.38 1.31
C GLU A 261 -9.51 8.66 2.82
N THR A 262 -8.57 9.52 3.22
CA THR A 262 -8.39 9.95 4.61
C THR A 262 -9.50 10.91 5.05
N ARG A 263 -9.89 11.85 4.18
CA ARG A 263 -10.92 12.88 4.44
C ARG A 263 -12.34 12.30 4.44
N SER A 264 -12.62 11.37 3.54
CA SER A 264 -13.93 10.70 3.44
C SER A 264 -14.15 9.63 4.51
N GLY A 265 -13.07 9.13 5.13
CA GLY A 265 -13.13 8.06 6.13
C GLY A 265 -13.48 6.68 5.56
N SER A 266 -13.58 6.53 4.22
CA SER A 266 -13.88 5.24 3.59
C SER A 266 -12.79 4.20 3.84
N SER A 267 -11.52 4.63 3.80
CA SER A 267 -10.31 3.80 4.00
C SER A 267 -10.18 2.56 3.09
N PHE A 268 -11.09 2.35 2.14
CA PHE A 268 -11.21 1.11 1.34
C PHE A 268 -10.03 0.89 0.41
N PHE A 269 -9.43 1.99 -0.09
CA PHE A 269 -8.26 1.95 -0.97
C PHE A 269 -7.04 2.64 -0.36
N LYS A 270 -7.17 3.24 0.83
CA LYS A 270 -6.11 4.05 1.44
C LYS A 270 -4.77 3.31 1.49
N SER A 271 -4.74 2.12 2.06
CA SER A 271 -3.51 1.33 2.18
C SER A 271 -2.95 0.89 0.83
N ASP A 272 -3.80 0.63 -0.16
CA ASP A 272 -3.34 0.25 -1.49
C ASP A 272 -2.67 1.45 -2.19
N PHE A 273 -3.26 2.64 -2.11
CA PHE A 273 -2.70 3.86 -2.68
C PHE A 273 -1.48 4.38 -1.90
N GLU A 274 -1.39 4.22 -0.58
CA GLU A 274 -0.17 4.49 0.21
C GLU A 274 0.98 3.55 -0.19
N GLU A 275 0.68 2.29 -0.51
CA GLU A 275 1.68 1.34 -1.01
C GLU A 275 2.08 1.66 -2.46
N ILE A 276 1.13 2.03 -3.33
CA ILE A 276 1.42 2.48 -4.70
C ILE A 276 2.26 3.76 -4.70
N GLU A 277 1.93 4.74 -3.84
CA GLU A 277 2.74 5.94 -3.64
C GLU A 277 4.19 5.58 -3.26
N THR A 278 4.34 4.62 -2.34
CA THR A 278 5.65 4.11 -1.93
C THR A 278 6.47 3.60 -3.12
N TYR A 279 5.85 2.84 -4.05
CA TYR A 279 6.54 2.38 -5.25
C TYR A 279 6.89 3.52 -6.22
N VAL A 280 6.02 4.53 -6.41
CA VAL A 280 6.35 5.71 -7.23
C VAL A 280 7.56 6.45 -6.67
N LEU A 281 7.59 6.65 -5.34
CA LEU A 281 8.70 7.30 -4.64
C LEU A 281 10.00 6.49 -4.74
N SER A 282 9.94 5.16 -4.73
CA SER A 282 11.11 4.32 -4.99
C SER A 282 11.68 4.53 -6.40
N ILE A 283 10.85 4.51 -7.45
CA ILE A 283 11.31 4.74 -8.84
C ILE A 283 11.89 6.16 -8.99
N LEU A 284 11.20 7.18 -8.45
CA LEU A 284 11.69 8.55 -8.41
C LEU A 284 13.07 8.67 -7.72
N CYS A 285 13.33 7.88 -6.68
CA CYS A 285 14.62 7.88 -6.00
C CYS A 285 15.75 7.27 -6.83
N GLU A 286 15.51 6.18 -7.57
CA GLU A 286 16.55 5.61 -8.47
C GLU A 286 16.86 6.60 -9.61
N ILE A 287 15.85 7.27 -10.17
CA ILE A 287 16.04 8.29 -11.21
C ILE A 287 16.78 9.51 -10.65
N GLU A 288 16.41 10.03 -9.48
CA GLU A 288 17.13 11.15 -8.82
C GLU A 288 18.59 10.79 -8.52
N THR A 289 18.85 9.55 -8.06
CA THR A 289 20.20 9.04 -7.82
C THR A 289 21.00 8.97 -9.13
N THR A 290 20.40 8.43 -10.19
CA THR A 290 21.00 8.34 -11.54
C THR A 290 21.32 9.74 -12.08
N MET A 291 20.41 10.70 -11.94
CA MET A 291 20.63 12.09 -12.32
C MET A 291 21.77 12.74 -11.54
N VAL A 292 21.84 12.55 -10.21
CA VAL A 292 22.93 13.07 -9.38
C VAL A 292 24.28 12.46 -9.75
N GLU A 293 24.33 11.16 -10.03
CA GLU A 293 25.53 10.53 -10.58
C GLU A 293 25.92 11.17 -11.90
N ARG A 294 25.01 11.23 -12.87
CA ARG A 294 25.25 11.86 -14.18
C ARG A 294 25.46 13.38 -14.14
N LYS A 295 25.43 14.01 -12.95
CA LYS A 295 25.62 15.46 -12.70
C LYS A 295 24.58 16.32 -13.43
N LEU A 296 23.36 15.81 -13.54
CA LEU A 296 22.22 16.46 -14.17
C LEU A 296 21.55 17.45 -13.20
N GLU A 297 21.33 18.69 -13.63
CA GLU A 297 20.65 19.72 -12.85
C GLU A 297 19.13 19.50 -12.85
N LYS A 298 18.56 19.22 -11.68
CA LYS A 298 17.12 18.95 -11.51
C LYS A 298 16.26 20.13 -12.00
N ARG A 299 15.23 19.84 -12.81
CA ARG A 299 14.16 20.80 -13.15
C ARG A 299 13.38 21.22 -11.88
N PRO A 300 12.67 22.36 -11.87
CA PRO A 300 11.83 22.75 -10.75
C PRO A 300 10.82 21.67 -10.35
N ASP A 301 10.75 21.38 -9.04
CA ASP A 301 9.87 20.35 -8.48
C ASP A 301 8.38 20.65 -8.73
N ILE A 302 7.65 19.65 -9.21
CA ILE A 302 6.19 19.71 -9.39
C ILE A 302 5.50 19.97 -8.04
N GLN A 303 4.60 20.96 -8.00
CA GLN A 303 3.89 21.37 -6.78
C GLN A 303 2.48 20.78 -6.73
N ARG A 304 1.94 20.46 -5.55
CA ARG A 304 0.59 19.89 -5.37
C ARG A 304 -0.55 20.62 -6.07
N HIS A 305 -0.42 21.93 -6.27
CA HIS A 305 -1.46 22.74 -6.91
C HIS A 305 -1.65 22.43 -8.41
N ILE A 306 -0.82 21.59 -9.04
CA ILE A 306 -1.07 21.13 -10.42
C ILE A 306 -2.38 20.34 -10.56
N VAL A 307 -2.88 19.72 -9.48
CA VAL A 307 -4.23 19.14 -9.48
C VAL A 307 -5.23 20.28 -9.25
N PRO A 308 -6.12 20.60 -10.21
CA PRO A 308 -7.06 21.71 -10.08
C PRO A 308 -8.19 21.38 -9.09
N ASP A 309 -8.72 22.40 -8.42
CA ASP A 309 -9.62 22.25 -7.27
C ASP A 309 -10.99 21.62 -7.61
N ASN A 310 -11.45 21.74 -8.86
CA ASN A 310 -12.63 21.05 -9.36
C ASN A 310 -12.48 19.52 -9.32
N LEU A 311 -11.25 19.00 -9.46
CA LEU A 311 -10.96 17.58 -9.32
C LEU A 311 -10.76 17.13 -7.86
N LYS A 312 -10.54 18.06 -6.91
CA LYS A 312 -10.41 17.77 -5.47
C LYS A 312 -11.77 17.69 -4.76
N ASN A 313 -12.72 18.54 -5.18
CA ASN A 313 -14.00 18.74 -4.51
C ASN A 313 -15.18 18.02 -5.20
N GLY A 314 -14.91 16.92 -5.92
CA GLY A 314 -15.93 16.11 -6.58
C GLY A 314 -16.75 15.24 -5.61
N ASP A 315 -17.81 14.64 -6.14
CA ASP A 315 -18.51 13.53 -5.48
C ASP A 315 -17.73 12.20 -5.67
N ASN A 316 -18.14 11.15 -4.98
CA ASN A 316 -17.50 9.83 -5.07
C ASN A 316 -17.43 9.30 -6.51
N THR A 317 -18.40 9.62 -7.36
CA THR A 317 -18.44 9.19 -8.77
C THR A 317 -17.31 9.85 -9.57
N ASN A 318 -17.22 11.18 -9.53
CA ASN A 318 -16.15 11.92 -10.21
C ASN A 318 -14.77 11.60 -9.64
N MET A 319 -14.66 11.39 -8.32
CA MET A 319 -13.43 10.97 -7.67
C MET A 319 -13.00 9.56 -8.13
N ASN A 320 -13.91 8.60 -8.25
CA ASN A 320 -13.59 7.27 -8.78
C ASN A 320 -13.09 7.33 -10.23
N VAL A 321 -13.71 8.14 -11.09
CA VAL A 321 -13.26 8.35 -12.49
C VAL A 321 -11.87 9.00 -12.54
N ARG A 322 -11.62 10.03 -11.71
CA ARG A 322 -10.31 10.67 -11.58
C ARG A 322 -9.24 9.67 -11.12
N ASN A 323 -9.56 8.87 -10.11
CA ASN A 323 -8.67 7.85 -9.56
C ASN A 323 -8.37 6.76 -10.60
N TYR A 324 -9.36 6.37 -11.41
CA TYR A 324 -9.18 5.47 -12.56
C TYR A 324 -8.21 6.06 -13.60
N ILE A 325 -8.38 7.32 -14.00
CA ILE A 325 -7.49 7.97 -14.98
C ILE A 325 -6.05 8.02 -14.46
N ILE A 326 -5.84 8.43 -13.20
CA ILE A 326 -4.51 8.45 -12.56
C ILE A 326 -3.90 7.03 -12.53
N LEU A 327 -4.69 6.00 -12.20
CA LEU A 327 -4.21 4.61 -12.15
C LEU A 327 -3.84 4.06 -13.54
N ARG A 328 -4.69 4.32 -14.55
CA ARG A 328 -4.46 3.94 -15.95
C ARG A 328 -3.22 4.62 -16.51
N ASP A 329 -3.09 5.92 -16.30
CA ASP A 329 -1.96 6.70 -16.82
C ASP A 329 -0.67 6.31 -16.09
N TYR A 330 -0.73 5.98 -14.80
CA TYR A 330 0.43 5.41 -14.10
C TYR A 330 0.87 4.07 -14.69
N MET A 331 -0.06 3.15 -14.95
CA MET A 331 0.27 1.88 -15.60
C MET A 331 0.89 2.10 -16.99
N ASN A 332 0.38 3.05 -17.78
CA ASN A 332 0.92 3.39 -19.10
C ASN A 332 2.35 3.95 -19.01
N ILE A 333 2.61 4.80 -18.01
CA ILE A 333 3.94 5.33 -17.69
C ILE A 333 4.89 4.20 -17.30
N LEU A 334 4.46 3.24 -16.46
CA LEU A 334 5.33 2.13 -16.05
C LEU A 334 5.75 1.25 -17.24
N GLU A 335 4.83 0.94 -18.16
CA GLU A 335 5.16 0.25 -19.42
C GLU A 335 6.16 1.05 -20.25
N TYR A 336 5.86 2.33 -20.50
CA TYR A 336 6.72 3.24 -21.25
C TYR A 336 8.14 3.34 -20.65
N VAL A 337 8.24 3.40 -19.32
CA VAL A 337 9.51 3.50 -18.59
C VAL A 337 10.32 2.21 -18.73
N SER A 338 9.70 1.03 -18.61
CA SER A 338 10.42 -0.24 -18.83
C SER A 338 10.96 -0.31 -20.26
N GLU A 339 10.10 -0.09 -21.26
CA GLU A 339 10.49 -0.15 -22.68
C GLU A 339 11.56 0.89 -23.05
N SER A 340 11.43 2.12 -22.57
CA SER A 340 12.39 3.21 -22.82
C SER A 340 13.77 2.92 -22.22
N PHE A 341 13.83 2.48 -20.96
CA PHE A 341 15.11 2.24 -20.30
C PHE A 341 15.73 0.90 -20.69
N GLU A 342 14.95 -0.13 -21.02
CA GLU A 342 15.44 -1.36 -21.64
C GLU A 342 16.08 -1.06 -23.01
N TYR A 343 15.41 -0.24 -23.83
CA TYR A 343 15.97 0.21 -25.10
C TYR A 343 17.28 0.99 -24.91
N LEU A 344 17.29 2.02 -24.05
CA LEU A 344 18.49 2.81 -23.77
C LEU A 344 19.63 1.95 -23.22
N LYS A 345 19.36 1.02 -22.31
CA LYS A 345 20.34 0.08 -21.77
C LYS A 345 20.93 -0.83 -22.85
N SER A 346 20.14 -1.22 -23.85
CA SER A 346 20.61 -2.03 -24.99
C SER A 346 21.55 -1.31 -25.96
N LYS A 347 21.73 0.02 -25.80
CA LYS A 347 22.61 0.87 -26.62
C LYS A 347 23.90 1.31 -25.91
N LEU A 348 24.07 0.93 -24.64
CA LEU A 348 25.29 1.14 -23.85
C LEU A 348 26.34 0.05 -24.14
#